data_AF-A0A0F4YR82-F1
#
_entry.id   AF-A0A0F4YR82-F1
#
_cell.length_a   1.000
_cell.length_b   1.000
_cell.length_c   1.000
_cell.angle_alpha   90.00
_cell.angle_beta   90.00
_cell.angle_gamma   90.00
#
_symmetry.space_group_name_H-M   'P 1'
#
loop_
_entity.id
_entity.type
_entity.pdbx_description
1 polymer ?
#
loop_
_entity_poly.entity_id
_entity_poly.type
_entity_poly.pdbx_seq_one_letter_code
_entity_poly.pdbx_strand_id
1 'polypeptide(L)'
;MKITTTALIISLCGSAVGVPVRNAELDAEKRSPQAFRNGGSSADLPLPTNLGSLGLGGSGIIPSGLPFPSGLPFPSGLPLPSGLPFPSGLPIPSGFGNLGGLGNLGDLGSLLGGLGGSSSSDLDSLLSGLKARDVSVTRRESPQGGTRVTRRAGSITENGVTDKDACQPLTLIFARGTSELGNMGSVVGPPLASALRSLTNNSVTVQGVDYPASIEGNALLGASGGPTMASLVKQALSQCPNTKVVLGGYSQGAMVVHNAASSLSADQVKAAVLFGDPFKAEAVGSIPSANVKEFCAEGDPVCLNGANVLAHLSYGDDAQTAAQFLVQATGV
;
A
#
# COMPACT_ATOMS: atom_id res chain seq x y z
N MET A 1 45.73 -18.55 -60.17
CA MET A 1 46.22 -19.82 -59.56
C MET A 1 46.06 -19.62 -58.06
N LYS A 2 45.22 -20.34 -57.29
CA LYS A 2 45.18 -21.81 -57.05
C LYS A 2 46.61 -22.32 -56.75
N ILE A 3 46.92 -23.01 -55.65
CA ILE A 3 46.21 -24.14 -55.02
C ILE A 3 46.38 -24.14 -53.47
N THR A 4 45.38 -24.67 -52.77
CA THR A 4 45.30 -24.98 -51.33
C THR A 4 46.02 -26.28 -50.96
N THR A 5 46.64 -26.41 -49.77
CA THR A 5 46.88 -27.72 -49.13
C THR A 5 46.73 -27.65 -47.61
N THR A 6 46.15 -28.72 -47.03
CA THR A 6 45.75 -28.88 -45.62
C THR A 6 46.33 -30.18 -45.05
N ALA A 7 46.88 -30.17 -43.82
CA ALA A 7 46.95 -31.27 -42.83
C ALA A 7 47.84 -30.83 -41.64
N LEU A 8 47.60 -31.01 -40.32
CA LEU A 8 46.82 -31.94 -39.47
C LEU A 8 47.69 -33.07 -38.82
N ILE A 9 47.49 -33.28 -37.50
CA ILE A 9 47.82 -34.46 -36.65
C ILE A 9 49.12 -34.47 -35.78
N ILE A 10 48.89 -34.27 -34.46
CA ILE A 10 49.29 -35.04 -33.25
C ILE A 10 50.72 -35.61 -33.09
N SER A 11 51.31 -35.39 -31.90
CA SER A 11 52.17 -36.37 -31.21
C SER A 11 51.93 -36.36 -29.67
N LEU A 12 52.32 -37.43 -28.97
CA LEU A 12 51.90 -37.84 -27.60
C LEU A 12 53.10 -38.09 -26.64
N CYS A 13 52.78 -38.41 -25.37
CA CYS A 13 53.65 -38.89 -24.25
C CYS A 13 54.58 -37.84 -23.58
N GLY A 14 54.84 -37.87 -22.25
CA GLY A 14 54.44 -38.77 -21.15
C GLY A 14 55.16 -38.37 -19.82
N SER A 15 55.06 -39.02 -18.64
CA SER A 15 54.17 -40.09 -18.11
C SER A 15 54.42 -40.32 -16.58
N ALA A 16 53.37 -40.35 -15.73
CA ALA A 16 53.35 -40.80 -14.31
C ALA A 16 54.18 -39.99 -13.27
N VAL A 17 53.99 -40.03 -11.94
CA VAL A 17 53.36 -40.96 -10.96
C VAL A 17 52.66 -40.09 -9.86
N GLY A 18 51.65 -40.47 -9.07
CA GLY A 18 50.90 -41.74 -8.84
C GLY A 18 49.79 -41.55 -7.78
N VAL A 19 49.32 -42.61 -7.11
CA VAL A 19 48.18 -42.63 -6.14
C VAL A 19 48.43 -43.68 -5.01
N PRO A 20 47.75 -43.63 -3.85
CA PRO A 20 46.58 -44.51 -3.63
C PRO A 20 45.39 -43.83 -2.88
N VAL A 21 44.13 -43.92 -3.37
CA VAL A 21 43.10 -44.95 -3.07
C VAL A 21 42.67 -44.92 -1.59
N ARG A 22 41.40 -44.65 -1.24
CA ARG A 22 40.23 -45.54 -1.43
C ARG A 22 38.91 -44.84 -1.78
N ASN A 23 38.15 -45.48 -2.67
CA ASN A 23 36.76 -45.19 -2.99
C ASN A 23 35.80 -46.01 -2.11
N ALA A 24 34.57 -45.52 -1.97
CA ALA A 24 33.38 -46.36 -1.76
C ALA A 24 32.14 -45.64 -2.34
N GLU A 25 31.98 -45.75 -3.65
CA GLU A 25 30.72 -45.48 -4.35
C GLU A 25 29.88 -46.79 -4.33
N LEU A 26 28.55 -46.70 -4.19
CA LEU A 26 27.58 -47.21 -5.18
C LEU A 26 26.12 -47.19 -4.66
N ASP A 27 25.29 -46.51 -5.44
CA ASP A 27 23.95 -46.89 -5.94
C ASP A 27 22.77 -47.23 -5.01
N ALA A 28 21.77 -46.35 -5.14
CA ALA A 28 20.38 -46.63 -5.53
C ALA A 28 19.84 -48.09 -5.48
N GLU A 29 18.62 -48.26 -4.94
CA GLU A 29 17.40 -48.40 -5.77
C GLU A 29 16.09 -48.62 -4.94
N LYS A 30 15.05 -47.81 -5.23
CA LYS A 30 13.59 -48.13 -5.27
C LYS A 30 13.05 -49.26 -4.37
N ARG A 31 12.21 -48.92 -3.36
CA ARG A 31 10.97 -49.69 -3.07
C ARG A 31 9.93 -49.03 -2.16
N SER A 32 8.70 -49.09 -2.64
CA SER A 32 7.40 -49.13 -1.93
C SER A 32 6.53 -50.13 -2.74
N PRO A 33 5.36 -50.66 -2.30
CA PRO A 33 4.66 -50.55 -1.01
C PRO A 33 4.23 -51.90 -0.38
N GLN A 34 3.82 -51.91 0.90
CA GLN A 34 2.74 -52.76 1.49
C GLN A 34 2.13 -51.96 2.66
N ALA A 35 0.83 -51.66 2.80
CA ALA A 35 -0.41 -52.46 2.70
C ALA A 35 -0.69 -53.33 3.96
N PHE A 36 -1.52 -52.80 4.87
CA PHE A 36 -2.23 -53.58 5.89
C PHE A 36 -3.74 -53.50 5.62
N ARG A 37 -4.46 -54.63 5.77
CA ARG A 37 -5.88 -54.79 5.41
C ARG A 37 -6.78 -54.77 6.64
N ASN A 38 -7.93 -54.11 6.50
CA ASN A 38 -9.28 -54.56 6.89
C ASN A 38 -10.26 -53.53 6.28
N GLY A 39 -11.40 -53.86 5.68
CA GLY A 39 -12.06 -55.15 5.51
C GLY A 39 -13.58 -54.93 5.56
N GLY A 40 -14.21 -54.61 4.42
CA GLY A 40 -15.62 -54.15 4.39
C GLY A 40 -16.21 -54.02 2.99
N SER A 41 -16.58 -55.17 2.41
CA SER A 41 -17.48 -55.34 1.24
C SER A 41 -18.83 -54.62 1.42
N SER A 42 -19.62 -54.27 0.39
CA SER A 42 -19.64 -54.73 -1.01
C SER A 42 -20.48 -53.84 -1.94
N ALA A 43 -20.32 -54.09 -3.25
CA ALA A 43 -21.27 -53.87 -4.37
C ALA A 43 -21.43 -52.46 -4.97
N ASP A 44 -21.65 -52.48 -6.28
CA ASP A 44 -21.44 -51.40 -7.25
C ASP A 44 -22.55 -51.46 -8.33
N LEU A 45 -22.79 -50.35 -9.06
CA LEU A 45 -23.65 -50.22 -10.26
C LEU A 45 -25.20 -50.31 -10.11
N PRO A 46 -26.00 -49.72 -11.04
CA PRO A 46 -25.77 -48.48 -11.82
C PRO A 46 -27.00 -47.52 -11.85
N LEU A 47 -26.83 -46.38 -12.52
CA LEU A 47 -27.90 -45.43 -12.89
C LEU A 47 -29.03 -46.05 -13.73
N PRO A 48 -30.24 -45.46 -13.67
CA PRO A 48 -30.88 -45.05 -14.92
C PRO A 48 -31.34 -43.59 -14.94
N THR A 49 -31.67 -43.15 -16.14
CA THR A 49 -32.01 -41.78 -16.54
C THR A 49 -33.47 -41.39 -16.34
N ASN A 50 -33.72 -40.08 -16.26
CA ASN A 50 -34.89 -39.37 -16.83
C ASN A 50 -36.25 -39.51 -16.10
N LEU A 51 -36.79 -38.39 -15.58
CA LEU A 51 -38.09 -37.84 -15.99
C LEU A 51 -38.43 -36.51 -15.28
N GLY A 52 -39.24 -35.67 -15.94
CA GLY A 52 -40.29 -34.90 -15.25
C GLY A 52 -40.01 -33.45 -14.85
N SER A 53 -40.05 -32.53 -15.83
CA SER A 53 -40.41 -31.14 -15.55
C SER A 53 -41.93 -31.03 -15.33
N LEU A 54 -42.37 -30.44 -14.21
CA LEU A 54 -43.73 -29.95 -14.02
C LEU A 54 -43.70 -28.64 -13.22
N GLY A 55 -44.07 -27.55 -13.89
CA GLY A 55 -44.34 -26.27 -13.23
C GLY A 55 -45.84 -26.00 -13.17
N LEU A 56 -46.33 -25.63 -11.99
CA LEU A 56 -47.58 -24.91 -11.69
C LEU A 56 -47.35 -24.29 -10.29
N GLY A 57 -47.68 -23.03 -9.99
CA GLY A 57 -48.72 -22.21 -10.58
C GLY A 57 -49.96 -22.27 -9.69
N GLY A 58 -49.99 -21.49 -8.61
CA GLY A 58 -51.09 -21.52 -7.64
C GLY A 58 -50.97 -20.45 -6.54
N SER A 59 -51.79 -19.41 -6.64
CA SER A 59 -51.98 -18.42 -5.57
C SER A 59 -52.67 -19.07 -4.36
N GLY A 60 -52.07 -18.96 -3.17
CA GLY A 60 -52.61 -19.52 -1.93
C GLY A 60 -52.71 -18.45 -0.84
N ILE A 61 -53.90 -18.28 -0.27
CA ILE A 61 -54.22 -17.25 0.72
C ILE A 61 -53.77 -17.73 2.11
N ILE A 62 -53.02 -16.90 2.85
CA ILE A 62 -52.54 -17.24 4.20
C ILE A 62 -53.63 -16.91 5.23
N PRO A 63 -54.09 -17.86 6.08
CA PRO A 63 -55.01 -17.56 7.18
C PRO A 63 -54.27 -16.92 8.35
N SER A 64 -54.71 -15.73 8.77
CA SER A 64 -54.24 -15.09 10.00
C SER A 64 -54.86 -15.75 11.24
N GLY A 65 -54.05 -16.02 12.27
CA GLY A 65 -54.55 -16.22 13.64
C GLY A 65 -54.30 -17.59 14.27
N LEU A 66 -53.04 -17.91 14.59
CA LEU A 66 -52.69 -18.90 15.62
C LEU A 66 -51.77 -18.23 16.66
N PRO A 67 -52.06 -18.35 17.97
CA PRO A 67 -51.20 -17.80 19.01
C PRO A 67 -49.97 -18.71 19.22
N PHE A 68 -48.78 -18.12 19.22
CA PHE A 68 -47.54 -18.84 19.56
C PHE A 68 -47.36 -18.94 21.08
N PRO A 69 -46.89 -20.08 21.61
CA PRO A 69 -46.55 -20.21 23.02
C PRO A 69 -45.23 -19.50 23.34
N SER A 70 -45.24 -18.62 24.34
CA SER A 70 -44.03 -18.00 24.88
C SER A 70 -43.19 -19.01 25.68
N GLY A 71 -41.87 -19.05 25.47
CA GLY A 71 -40.94 -19.67 26.43
C GLY A 71 -40.04 -20.81 25.94
N LEU A 72 -39.43 -20.70 24.76
CA LEU A 72 -38.29 -21.56 24.37
C LEU A 72 -37.04 -20.69 24.10
N PRO A 73 -35.86 -21.03 24.63
CA PRO A 73 -34.63 -20.30 24.35
C PRO A 73 -34.09 -20.66 22.95
N PHE A 74 -33.78 -19.65 22.14
CA PHE A 74 -33.12 -19.84 20.85
C PHE A 74 -31.61 -20.02 21.01
N PRO A 75 -30.97 -20.95 20.27
CA PRO A 75 -29.51 -21.00 20.18
C PRO A 75 -29.00 -19.81 19.35
N SER A 76 -27.97 -19.14 19.84
CA SER A 76 -27.30 -18.03 19.13
C SER A 76 -26.49 -18.57 17.94
N GLY A 77 -26.53 -17.89 16.78
CA GLY A 77 -25.53 -18.09 15.71
C GLY A 77 -26.04 -18.40 14.30
N LEU A 78 -27.07 -17.73 13.79
CA LEU A 78 -27.39 -17.73 12.35
C LEU A 78 -27.46 -16.29 11.81
N PRO A 79 -26.69 -15.93 10.76
CA PRO A 79 -26.76 -14.60 10.16
C PRO A 79 -28.01 -14.45 9.28
N LEU A 80 -28.72 -13.34 9.44
CA LEU A 80 -29.84 -12.95 8.57
C LEU A 80 -29.35 -12.05 7.43
N PRO A 81 -29.95 -12.11 6.23
CA PRO A 81 -29.61 -11.23 5.12
C PRO A 81 -30.12 -9.80 5.36
N SER A 82 -29.22 -8.81 5.28
CA SER A 82 -29.56 -7.39 5.36
C SER A 82 -30.22 -6.90 4.08
N GLY A 83 -31.47 -6.42 4.13
CA GLY A 83 -32.15 -5.96 2.90
C GLY A 83 -33.64 -5.59 2.98
N LEU A 84 -34.14 -5.06 4.10
CA LEU A 84 -35.49 -4.50 4.19
C LEU A 84 -35.50 -3.18 5.00
N PRO A 85 -36.24 -2.14 4.56
CA PRO A 85 -36.33 -0.88 5.30
C PRO A 85 -37.29 -0.99 6.49
N PHE A 86 -36.88 -0.46 7.64
CA PHE A 86 -37.74 -0.37 8.84
C PHE A 86 -38.66 0.86 8.78
N PRO A 87 -39.94 0.74 9.17
CA PRO A 87 -40.82 1.90 9.37
C PRO A 87 -40.51 2.61 10.70
N SER A 88 -40.38 3.93 10.66
CA SER A 88 -40.15 4.76 11.85
C SER A 88 -41.38 4.83 12.76
N GLY A 89 -41.19 4.70 14.08
CA GLY A 89 -42.19 5.18 15.06
C GLY A 89 -42.55 4.28 16.25
N LEU A 90 -41.57 3.75 17.00
CA LEU A 90 -41.82 3.16 18.33
C LEU A 90 -40.83 3.71 19.38
N PRO A 91 -41.30 4.01 20.61
CA PRO A 91 -40.47 4.62 21.66
C PRO A 91 -39.59 3.58 22.38
N ILE A 92 -38.38 4.00 22.75
CA ILE A 92 -37.40 3.18 23.49
C ILE A 92 -37.62 3.39 25.01
N PRO A 93 -37.78 2.33 25.83
CA PRO A 93 -37.83 2.47 27.28
C PRO A 93 -36.46 2.78 27.87
N SER A 94 -36.38 3.82 28.72
CA SER A 94 -35.15 4.16 29.46
C SER A 94 -34.88 3.17 30.58
N GLY A 95 -33.79 2.41 30.50
CA GLY A 95 -33.24 1.71 31.66
C GLY A 95 -32.65 0.33 31.40
N PHE A 96 -31.40 0.27 30.94
CA PHE A 96 -30.45 -0.78 31.34
C PHE A 96 -29.05 -0.19 31.38
N GLY A 97 -28.34 -0.40 32.48
CA GLY A 97 -27.02 0.18 32.71
C GLY A 97 -25.87 -0.72 32.26
N ASN A 98 -24.81 -0.08 31.79
CA ASN A 98 -23.40 -0.44 31.97
C ASN A 98 -23.03 -1.95 32.02
N LEU A 99 -22.61 -2.49 30.87
CA LEU A 99 -21.56 -3.51 30.79
C LEU A 99 -20.55 -3.05 29.74
N GLY A 100 -19.28 -2.90 30.13
CA GLY A 100 -18.25 -2.25 29.32
C GLY A 100 -17.51 -3.18 28.36
N GLY A 101 -16.60 -2.59 27.59
CA GLY A 101 -15.56 -3.33 26.87
C GLY A 101 -15.66 -3.38 25.35
N LEU A 102 -15.68 -2.22 24.68
CA LEU A 102 -15.13 -2.07 23.32
C LEU A 102 -14.41 -0.72 23.20
N GLY A 103 -13.25 -0.70 22.55
CA GLY A 103 -12.39 0.47 22.43
C GLY A 103 -13.00 1.58 21.55
N ASN A 104 -12.83 2.83 21.97
CA ASN A 104 -13.39 4.00 21.31
C ASN A 104 -12.62 4.34 20.02
N LEU A 105 -13.24 4.16 18.85
CA LEU A 105 -12.72 4.69 17.56
C LEU A 105 -13.12 6.16 17.30
N GLY A 106 -13.68 6.86 18.30
CA GLY A 106 -14.16 8.24 18.15
C GLY A 106 -13.12 9.36 18.34
N ASP A 107 -11.96 9.11 18.95
CA ASP A 107 -11.08 10.20 19.42
C ASP A 107 -10.13 10.80 18.36
N LEU A 108 -10.01 10.20 17.18
CA LEU A 108 -9.24 10.78 16.07
C LEU A 108 -9.92 12.03 15.45
N GLY A 109 -11.22 12.24 15.68
CA GLY A 109 -11.93 13.42 15.19
C GLY A 109 -11.67 14.70 16.01
N SER A 110 -11.44 14.57 17.32
CA SER A 110 -11.38 15.72 18.24
C SER A 110 -10.06 16.49 18.20
N LEU A 111 -8.97 15.87 17.73
CA LEU A 111 -7.64 16.51 17.66
C LEU A 111 -7.35 17.19 16.30
N LEU A 112 -8.23 17.00 15.31
CA LEU A 112 -8.08 17.58 13.97
C LEU A 112 -9.13 18.66 13.64
N GLY A 113 -10.13 18.86 14.51
CA GLY A 113 -11.18 19.89 14.39
C GLY A 113 -10.72 21.34 14.65
N GLY A 114 -9.45 21.66 14.37
CA GLY A 114 -8.78 22.87 14.87
C GLY A 114 -8.50 23.99 13.86
N LEU A 115 -8.78 23.82 12.57
CA LEU A 115 -8.51 24.83 11.53
C LEU A 115 -9.63 24.90 10.47
N GLY A 116 -10.79 25.45 10.85
CA GLY A 116 -11.92 25.66 9.94
C GLY A 116 -12.77 26.86 10.33
N GLY A 117 -12.53 28.01 9.67
CA GLY A 117 -13.40 29.18 9.77
C GLY A 117 -12.68 30.48 10.16
N SER A 118 -12.20 31.22 9.16
CA SER A 118 -12.05 32.67 9.26
C SER A 118 -12.30 33.29 7.90
N SER A 119 -13.30 34.16 7.86
CA SER A 119 -13.79 34.85 6.67
C SER A 119 -12.78 35.85 6.11
N SER A 120 -12.85 36.08 4.80
CA SER A 120 -12.01 37.02 4.07
C SER A 120 -12.42 38.48 4.34
N SER A 121 -11.91 39.06 5.43
CA SER A 121 -12.11 40.50 5.74
C SER A 121 -10.96 41.21 6.48
N ASP A 122 -10.08 40.48 7.19
CA ASP A 122 -9.22 41.11 8.22
C ASP A 122 -7.71 41.19 7.90
N LEU A 123 -7.29 40.88 6.68
CA LEU A 123 -5.88 41.00 6.26
C LEU A 123 -5.47 42.40 5.77
N ASP A 124 -6.43 43.29 5.49
CA ASP A 124 -6.13 44.62 4.91
C ASP A 124 -5.61 45.63 5.96
N SER A 125 -6.02 45.49 7.23
CA SER A 125 -5.59 46.41 8.31
C SER A 125 -4.14 46.21 8.79
N LEU A 126 -3.50 45.07 8.49
CA LEU A 126 -2.11 44.81 8.88
C LEU A 126 -1.09 45.30 7.85
N LEU A 127 -1.52 45.67 6.64
CA LEU A 127 -0.63 46.14 5.56
C LEU A 127 -0.52 47.67 5.45
N SER A 128 -1.12 48.43 6.38
CA SER A 128 -1.05 49.90 6.42
C SER A 128 -0.01 50.49 7.40
N GLY A 129 0.75 49.64 8.12
CA GLY A 129 1.63 50.07 9.21
C GLY A 129 3.11 50.34 8.85
N LEU A 130 3.60 49.81 7.74
CA LEU A 130 5.04 49.83 7.43
C LEU A 130 5.42 51.02 6.52
N LYS A 131 5.63 52.18 7.14
CA LYS A 131 6.24 53.33 6.47
C LYS A 131 7.60 52.95 5.90
N ALA A 132 7.81 53.26 4.63
CA ALA A 132 9.09 53.09 3.94
C ALA A 132 10.23 53.78 4.71
N ARG A 133 11.30 53.04 4.98
CA ARG A 133 12.62 53.61 5.25
C ARG A 133 13.47 53.36 4.01
N ASP A 134 13.82 54.44 3.33
CA ASP A 134 14.70 54.41 2.19
C ASP A 134 16.06 53.82 2.57
N VAL A 135 16.44 52.73 1.91
CA VAL A 135 17.81 52.21 1.91
C VAL A 135 18.24 52.08 0.46
N SER A 136 18.82 53.15 -0.06
CA SER A 136 19.30 53.24 -1.44
C SER A 136 20.54 52.35 -1.63
N VAL A 137 20.33 51.05 -1.89
CA VAL A 137 21.41 50.15 -2.31
C VAL A 137 21.68 50.37 -3.79
N THR A 138 22.76 51.06 -4.10
CA THR A 138 23.27 51.23 -5.47
C THR A 138 23.61 49.86 -6.06
N ARG A 139 22.91 49.47 -7.13
CA ARG A 139 23.27 48.27 -7.90
C ARG A 139 24.62 48.51 -8.58
N ARG A 140 25.63 47.75 -8.19
CA ARG A 140 26.80 47.48 -9.04
C ARG A 140 26.57 46.13 -9.73
N GLU A 141 26.52 46.15 -11.05
CA GLU A 141 26.62 44.92 -11.85
C GLU A 141 28.02 44.30 -11.68
N SER A 142 28.05 42.99 -11.47
CA SER A 142 29.25 42.18 -11.59
C SER A 142 28.87 40.76 -12.04
N PRO A 143 29.35 40.27 -13.19
CA PRO A 143 29.00 38.96 -13.68
C PRO A 143 29.95 37.89 -13.14
N GLN A 144 29.43 36.96 -12.34
CA GLN A 144 30.09 35.69 -12.06
C GLN A 144 29.05 34.62 -11.75
N GLY A 145 29.13 33.51 -12.48
CA GLY A 145 28.17 32.42 -12.38
C GLY A 145 28.33 31.65 -11.08
N GLY A 146 27.31 31.70 -10.23
CA GLY A 146 27.09 30.75 -9.16
C GLY A 146 25.75 30.05 -9.40
N THR A 147 25.78 28.75 -9.69
CA THR A 147 24.57 27.94 -9.79
C THR A 147 23.93 27.88 -8.41
N ARG A 148 22.97 28.78 -8.17
CA ARG A 148 22.24 28.85 -6.91
C ARG A 148 21.34 27.62 -6.85
N VAL A 149 21.86 26.54 -6.26
CA VAL A 149 21.07 25.36 -5.88
C VAL A 149 20.09 25.82 -4.82
N THR A 150 18.96 26.36 -5.26
CA THR A 150 17.78 26.48 -4.42
C THR A 150 17.42 25.06 -4.01
N ARG A 151 17.67 24.73 -2.73
CA ARG A 151 17.06 23.55 -2.12
C ARG A 151 15.55 23.72 -2.29
N ARG A 152 15.00 23.09 -3.32
CA ARG A 152 13.58 23.14 -3.63
C ARG A 152 12.90 22.37 -2.52
N ALA A 153 12.40 23.09 -1.50
CA ALA A 153 11.56 22.51 -0.48
C ALA A 153 10.49 21.67 -1.19
N GLY A 154 10.24 20.45 -0.71
CA GLY A 154 9.32 19.53 -1.37
C GLY A 154 7.96 20.20 -1.56
N SER A 155 7.33 20.00 -2.72
CA SER A 155 6.00 20.54 -2.96
C SER A 155 4.96 19.67 -2.25
N ILE A 156 3.92 20.30 -1.70
CA ILE A 156 2.73 19.59 -1.21
C ILE A 156 1.88 19.00 -2.36
N THR A 157 2.18 19.41 -3.60
CA THR A 157 1.59 18.88 -4.83
C THR A 157 2.67 18.56 -5.86
N GLU A 158 2.79 17.30 -6.27
CA GLU A 158 3.77 16.82 -7.26
C GLU A 158 3.04 15.93 -8.28
N ASN A 159 3.29 16.14 -9.58
CA ASN A 159 2.46 15.64 -10.68
C ASN A 159 3.28 15.00 -11.83
N GLY A 160 4.51 14.57 -11.58
CA GLY A 160 5.45 14.24 -12.67
C GLY A 160 5.02 13.09 -13.59
N VAL A 161 4.16 12.17 -13.12
CA VAL A 161 3.60 11.07 -13.96
C VAL A 161 2.36 11.53 -14.73
N THR A 162 1.53 12.39 -14.15
CA THR A 162 0.35 12.96 -14.85
C THR A 162 0.75 14.00 -15.89
N ASP A 163 1.75 14.82 -15.58
CA ASP A 163 2.26 15.91 -16.43
C ASP A 163 3.24 15.39 -17.51
N LYS A 164 3.65 14.12 -17.41
CA LYS A 164 4.55 13.40 -18.33
C LYS A 164 5.96 14.01 -18.37
N ASP A 165 6.55 14.19 -17.18
CA ASP A 165 7.93 14.60 -17.03
C ASP A 165 8.89 13.65 -17.79
N ALA A 166 10.06 14.17 -18.18
CA ALA A 166 11.09 13.37 -18.82
C ALA A 166 11.52 12.19 -17.92
N CYS A 167 11.61 11.01 -18.51
CA CYS A 167 11.83 9.76 -17.78
C CYS A 167 13.07 9.80 -16.88
N GLN A 168 12.85 9.51 -15.61
CA GLN A 168 13.89 9.31 -14.60
C GLN A 168 14.10 7.82 -14.32
N PRO A 169 15.26 7.41 -13.80
CA PRO A 169 15.51 6.02 -13.40
C PRO A 169 14.69 5.56 -12.19
N LEU A 170 14.18 6.50 -11.38
CA LEU A 170 13.32 6.25 -10.23
C LEU A 170 12.02 7.05 -10.35
N THR A 171 10.89 6.43 -9.97
CA THR A 171 9.59 7.11 -9.84
C THR A 171 9.01 6.82 -8.45
N LEU A 172 8.87 7.85 -7.62
CA LEU A 172 8.09 7.79 -6.38
C LEU A 172 6.63 8.10 -6.66
N ILE A 173 5.73 7.21 -6.25
CA ILE A 173 4.30 7.50 -6.14
C ILE A 173 3.93 7.48 -4.65
N PHE A 174 3.39 8.57 -4.14
CA PHE A 174 3.17 8.79 -2.71
C PHE A 174 1.71 9.08 -2.36
N ALA A 175 1.18 8.43 -1.33
CA ALA A 175 -0.14 8.71 -0.78
C ALA A 175 -0.01 9.39 0.61
N ARG A 176 -0.57 10.60 0.71
CA ARG A 176 -0.60 11.41 1.94
C ARG A 176 -1.55 10.88 3.01
N GLY A 177 -1.41 11.38 4.24
CA GLY A 177 -2.27 11.06 5.37
C GLY A 177 -3.62 11.79 5.37
N THR A 178 -4.49 11.42 6.31
CA THR A 178 -5.85 11.98 6.43
C THR A 178 -5.81 13.50 6.63
N SER A 179 -6.70 14.21 5.91
CA SER A 179 -6.87 15.67 5.92
C SER A 179 -5.64 16.50 5.52
N GLU A 180 -4.55 15.88 5.06
CA GLU A 180 -3.43 16.63 4.50
C GLU A 180 -3.83 17.32 3.17
N LEU A 181 -3.22 18.47 2.90
CA LEU A 181 -3.48 19.27 1.69
C LEU A 181 -2.62 18.82 0.50
N GLY A 182 -3.02 19.22 -0.71
CA GLY A 182 -2.34 18.83 -1.95
C GLY A 182 -2.48 17.34 -2.24
N ASN A 183 -1.50 16.73 -2.92
CA ASN A 183 -1.45 15.29 -3.16
C ASN A 183 -0.25 14.58 -2.49
N MET A 184 0.74 15.33 -2.02
CA MET A 184 1.89 14.83 -1.23
C MET A 184 1.72 15.04 0.29
N GLY A 185 0.80 15.89 0.71
CA GLY A 185 0.71 16.33 2.11
C GLY A 185 1.85 17.26 2.51
N SER A 186 2.02 17.47 3.82
CA SER A 186 3.07 18.32 4.41
C SER A 186 4.02 17.58 5.34
N VAL A 187 3.60 16.47 5.96
CA VAL A 187 4.39 15.77 7.00
C VAL A 187 5.51 14.91 6.38
N VAL A 188 5.17 13.99 5.48
CA VAL A 188 6.10 12.95 5.00
C VAL A 188 6.46 13.10 3.51
N GLY A 189 5.49 13.40 2.65
CA GLY A 189 5.70 13.44 1.20
C GLY A 189 6.76 14.45 0.75
N PRO A 190 6.68 15.73 1.15
CA PRO A 190 7.67 16.74 0.82
C PRO A 190 9.11 16.43 1.28
N PRO A 191 9.39 16.06 2.56
CA PRO A 191 10.75 15.71 2.96
C PRO A 191 11.26 14.42 2.29
N LEU A 192 10.42 13.41 2.08
CA LEU A 192 10.80 12.18 1.35
C LEU A 192 11.20 12.49 -0.10
N ALA A 193 10.39 13.29 -0.81
CA ALA A 193 10.69 13.73 -2.17
C ALA A 193 11.98 14.57 -2.23
N SER A 194 12.21 15.44 -1.25
CA SER A 194 13.44 16.24 -1.12
C SER A 194 14.67 15.35 -0.88
N ALA A 195 14.57 14.36 0.01
CA ALA A 195 15.65 13.42 0.32
C ALA A 195 16.00 12.54 -0.89
N LEU A 196 15.00 11.99 -1.59
CA LEU A 196 15.23 11.25 -2.84
C LEU A 196 15.91 12.11 -3.89
N ARG A 197 15.43 13.33 -4.15
CA ARG A 197 16.07 14.28 -5.09
C ARG A 197 17.52 14.58 -4.70
N SER A 198 17.83 14.66 -3.41
CA SER A 198 19.20 14.86 -2.94
C SER A 198 20.10 13.63 -3.15
N LEU A 199 19.57 12.42 -3.01
CA LEU A 199 20.33 11.18 -3.19
C LEU A 199 20.52 10.81 -4.67
N THR A 200 19.52 11.06 -5.52
CA THR A 200 19.55 10.72 -6.95
C THR A 200 20.03 11.86 -7.85
N ASN A 201 20.58 12.95 -7.31
CA ASN A 201 20.96 14.15 -8.08
C ASN A 201 19.80 14.75 -8.93
N ASN A 202 18.58 14.72 -8.38
CA ASN A 202 17.29 15.04 -9.01
C ASN A 202 16.81 14.02 -10.08
N SER A 203 17.47 12.87 -10.23
CA SER A 203 17.02 11.80 -11.13
C SER A 203 15.88 10.97 -10.53
N VAL A 204 14.79 11.63 -10.14
CA VAL A 204 13.55 11.01 -9.62
C VAL A 204 12.30 11.77 -10.06
N THR A 205 11.36 11.07 -10.68
CA THR A 205 10.00 11.58 -10.92
C THR A 205 9.19 11.42 -9.64
N VAL A 206 8.45 12.44 -9.23
CA VAL A 206 7.61 12.41 -8.01
C VAL A 206 6.16 12.66 -8.39
N GLN A 207 5.26 11.81 -7.86
CA GLN A 207 3.82 11.88 -8.08
C GLN A 207 3.09 11.68 -6.75
N GLY A 208 2.23 12.62 -6.38
CA GLY A 208 1.26 12.39 -5.32
C GLY A 208 0.01 11.71 -5.87
N VAL A 209 -0.61 10.84 -5.07
CA VAL A 209 -1.92 10.27 -5.36
C VAL A 209 -2.98 11.33 -5.09
N ASP A 210 -3.67 11.78 -6.13
CA ASP A 210 -4.83 12.64 -5.96
C ASP A 210 -6.04 11.79 -5.54
N TYR A 211 -6.42 11.96 -4.29
CA TYR A 211 -7.55 11.29 -3.64
C TYR A 211 -8.04 12.16 -2.47
N PRO A 212 -9.27 11.96 -1.96
CA PRO A 212 -9.88 12.89 -1.00
C PRO A 212 -9.14 13.04 0.34
N ALA A 213 -8.36 12.03 0.74
CA ALA A 213 -7.74 11.92 2.05
C ALA A 213 -8.71 12.14 3.25
N SER A 214 -10.02 11.88 3.11
CA SER A 214 -11.02 12.29 4.11
C SER A 214 -11.08 11.33 5.30
N ILE A 215 -11.63 11.79 6.43
CA ILE A 215 -11.79 10.97 7.64
C ILE A 215 -12.74 9.79 7.38
N GLU A 216 -13.82 10.02 6.64
CA GLU A 216 -14.77 8.99 6.21
C GLU A 216 -14.08 7.95 5.31
N GLY A 217 -13.11 8.39 4.50
CA GLY A 217 -12.25 7.54 3.68
C GLY A 217 -11.41 6.53 4.47
N ASN A 218 -11.14 6.75 5.77
CA ASN A 218 -10.42 5.77 6.60
C ASN A 218 -11.23 4.47 6.75
N ALA A 219 -12.56 4.58 6.91
CA ALA A 219 -13.44 3.42 7.02
C ALA A 219 -13.47 2.58 5.73
N LEU A 220 -12.96 3.10 4.60
CA LEU A 220 -12.87 2.42 3.32
C LEU A 220 -11.49 1.79 3.06
N LEU A 221 -10.61 1.73 4.06
CA LEU A 221 -9.36 0.94 4.05
C LEU A 221 -8.49 1.18 2.79
N GLY A 222 -8.33 2.46 2.43
CA GLY A 222 -7.54 2.89 1.26
C GLY A 222 -8.21 2.75 -0.11
N ALA A 223 -9.43 2.22 -0.20
CA ALA A 223 -10.12 1.99 -1.48
C ALA A 223 -10.41 3.28 -2.29
N SER A 224 -10.43 4.45 -1.65
CA SER A 224 -10.58 5.76 -2.29
C SER A 224 -9.34 6.25 -3.04
N GLY A 225 -8.15 5.68 -2.77
CA GLY A 225 -6.89 6.05 -3.41
C GLY A 225 -6.15 4.89 -4.08
N GLY A 226 -6.34 3.65 -3.62
CA GLY A 226 -5.62 2.46 -4.10
C GLY A 226 -5.73 2.23 -5.62
N PRO A 227 -6.93 2.25 -6.22
CA PRO A 227 -7.10 2.14 -7.67
C PRO A 227 -6.40 3.26 -8.44
N THR A 228 -6.41 4.50 -7.92
CA THR A 228 -5.69 5.64 -8.51
C THR A 228 -4.19 5.43 -8.47
N MET A 229 -3.64 5.00 -7.32
CA MET A 229 -2.22 4.70 -7.17
C MET A 229 -1.77 3.57 -8.10
N ALA A 230 -2.55 2.48 -8.20
CA ALA A 230 -2.28 1.38 -9.13
C ALA A 230 -2.36 1.81 -10.61
N SER A 231 -3.24 2.75 -10.95
CA SER A 231 -3.29 3.38 -12.27
C SER A 231 -2.03 4.20 -12.55
N LEU A 232 -1.58 5.01 -11.59
CA LEU A 232 -0.34 5.80 -11.69
C LEU A 232 0.91 4.93 -11.85
N VAL A 233 0.99 3.77 -11.18
CA VAL A 233 2.07 2.78 -11.39
C VAL A 233 2.09 2.29 -12.84
N LYS A 234 0.93 1.88 -13.37
CA LYS A 234 0.78 1.41 -14.75
C LYS A 234 1.09 2.51 -15.76
N GLN A 235 0.69 3.75 -15.48
CA GLN A 235 0.99 4.92 -16.29
C GLN A 235 2.49 5.25 -16.30
N ALA A 236 3.17 5.25 -15.14
CA ALA A 236 4.60 5.50 -15.03
C ALA A 236 5.42 4.47 -15.83
N LEU A 237 5.09 3.19 -15.72
CA LEU A 237 5.74 2.11 -16.47
C LEU A 237 5.45 2.19 -17.98
N SER A 238 4.24 2.61 -18.38
CA SER A 238 3.90 2.82 -19.79
C SER A 238 4.62 4.00 -20.42
N GLN A 239 4.94 5.04 -19.65
CA GLN A 239 5.71 6.21 -20.12
C GLN A 239 7.21 5.93 -20.12
N CYS A 240 7.69 5.26 -19.07
CA CYS A 240 9.10 5.06 -18.78
C CYS A 240 9.39 3.61 -18.41
N PRO A 241 9.40 2.64 -19.37
CA PRO A 241 9.48 1.21 -19.07
C PRO A 241 10.70 0.74 -18.25
N ASN A 242 11.76 1.57 -18.19
CA ASN A 242 12.98 1.28 -17.45
C ASN A 242 12.99 1.83 -16.01
N THR A 243 12.04 2.72 -15.64
CA THR A 243 11.98 3.34 -14.30
C THR A 243 11.77 2.28 -13.22
N LYS A 244 12.37 2.49 -12.05
CA LYS A 244 12.04 1.74 -10.85
C LYS A 244 10.91 2.48 -10.13
N VAL A 245 9.70 1.94 -10.19
CA VAL A 245 8.58 2.51 -9.42
C VAL A 245 8.69 2.06 -7.97
N VAL A 246 8.59 3.02 -7.07
CA VAL A 246 8.53 2.82 -5.61
C VAL A 246 7.32 3.52 -5.03
N LEU A 247 6.76 2.92 -3.99
CA LEU A 247 5.57 3.46 -3.32
C LEU A 247 5.93 4.06 -1.96
N GLY A 248 5.19 5.10 -1.57
CA GLY A 248 5.22 5.61 -0.20
C GLY A 248 3.81 5.91 0.30
N GLY A 249 3.56 5.66 1.59
CA GLY A 249 2.25 5.89 2.19
C GLY A 249 2.36 6.28 3.66
N TYR A 250 1.64 7.33 4.06
CA TYR A 250 1.59 7.78 5.46
C TYR A 250 0.17 7.67 6.01
N SER A 251 -0.01 7.02 7.16
CA SER A 251 -1.31 6.84 7.84
C SER A 251 -2.35 6.21 6.90
N GLN A 252 -3.46 6.88 6.58
CA GLN A 252 -4.39 6.47 5.52
C GLN A 252 -3.72 6.15 4.18
N GLY A 253 -2.67 6.89 3.82
CA GLY A 253 -1.87 6.65 2.63
C GLY A 253 -1.15 5.30 2.63
N ALA A 254 -0.85 4.73 3.79
CA ALA A 254 -0.32 3.37 3.87
C ALA A 254 -1.38 2.32 3.50
N MET A 255 -2.62 2.49 3.97
CA MET A 255 -3.75 1.67 3.52
C MET A 255 -3.98 1.79 2.00
N VAL A 256 -3.79 2.98 1.42
CA VAL A 256 -3.83 3.21 -0.04
C VAL A 256 -2.75 2.39 -0.77
N VAL A 257 -1.53 2.30 -0.22
CA VAL A 257 -0.44 1.47 -0.79
C VAL A 257 -0.79 -0.02 -0.73
N HIS A 258 -1.27 -0.54 0.41
CA HIS A 258 -1.72 -1.93 0.52
C HIS A 258 -2.84 -2.25 -0.49
N ASN A 259 -3.84 -1.38 -0.57
CA ASN A 259 -4.96 -1.52 -1.51
C ASN A 259 -4.48 -1.54 -2.97
N ALA A 260 -3.58 -0.63 -3.35
CA ALA A 260 -2.99 -0.59 -4.68
C ALA A 260 -2.18 -1.87 -5.00
N ALA A 261 -1.30 -2.26 -4.08
CA ALA A 261 -0.40 -3.40 -4.22
C ALA A 261 -1.13 -4.74 -4.40
N SER A 262 -2.35 -4.88 -3.86
CA SER A 262 -3.20 -6.06 -4.08
C SER A 262 -3.55 -6.31 -5.56
N SER A 263 -3.44 -5.28 -6.41
CA SER A 263 -3.80 -5.29 -7.84
C SER A 263 -2.60 -5.16 -8.80
N LEU A 264 -1.38 -5.24 -8.27
CA LEU A 264 -0.11 -5.04 -8.98
C LEU A 264 0.74 -6.31 -8.91
N SER A 265 1.42 -6.64 -10.01
CA SER A 265 2.37 -7.75 -10.06
C SER A 265 3.75 -7.35 -9.54
N ALA A 266 4.51 -8.33 -9.04
CA ALA A 266 5.77 -8.12 -8.31
C ALA A 266 6.87 -7.44 -9.14
N ASP A 267 6.74 -7.43 -10.46
CA ASP A 267 7.63 -6.72 -11.37
C ASP A 267 7.33 -5.22 -11.48
N GLN A 268 6.12 -4.77 -11.15
CA GLN A 268 5.68 -3.38 -11.34
C GLN A 268 6.18 -2.42 -10.26
N VAL A 269 6.36 -2.90 -9.02
CA VAL A 269 6.82 -2.10 -7.88
C VAL A 269 8.06 -2.72 -7.29
N LYS A 270 9.09 -1.92 -7.04
CA LYS A 270 10.40 -2.42 -6.56
C LYS A 270 10.58 -2.35 -5.06
N ALA A 271 10.01 -1.34 -4.41
CA ALA A 271 10.05 -1.17 -2.96
C ALA A 271 8.90 -0.28 -2.47
N ALA A 272 8.60 -0.36 -1.17
CA ALA A 272 7.64 0.49 -0.49
C ALA A 272 8.17 0.99 0.86
N VAL A 273 7.82 2.22 1.23
CA VAL A 273 8.03 2.80 2.57
C VAL A 273 6.71 3.23 3.17
N LEU A 274 6.38 2.70 4.35
CA LEU A 274 5.11 2.94 5.01
C LEU A 274 5.34 3.58 6.38
N PHE A 275 4.55 4.59 6.71
CA PHE A 275 4.71 5.42 7.92
C PHE A 275 3.40 5.44 8.70
N GLY A 276 3.43 5.05 9.98
CA GLY A 276 2.24 5.00 10.81
C GLY A 276 1.16 4.05 10.27
N ASP A 277 1.56 2.92 9.67
CA ASP A 277 0.66 2.03 8.93
C ASP A 277 -0.30 1.24 9.84
N PRO A 278 -1.63 1.38 9.66
CA PRO A 278 -2.62 0.51 10.31
C PRO A 278 -2.41 -0.97 10.01
N PHE A 279 -1.86 -1.31 8.84
CA PHE A 279 -1.74 -2.68 8.33
C PHE A 279 -0.33 -3.25 8.42
N LYS A 280 0.56 -2.73 9.28
CA LYS A 280 2.00 -3.10 9.35
C LYS A 280 2.32 -4.59 9.55
N ALA A 281 1.31 -5.40 9.89
CA ALA A 281 1.43 -6.86 10.09
C ALA A 281 1.03 -7.67 8.83
N GLU A 282 0.50 -7.01 7.81
CA GLU A 282 0.08 -7.57 6.54
C GLU A 282 1.17 -7.43 5.48
N ALA A 283 1.12 -8.26 4.43
CA ALA A 283 2.04 -8.15 3.31
C ALA A 283 1.56 -7.07 2.32
N VAL A 284 2.49 -6.25 1.82
CA VAL A 284 2.19 -5.21 0.82
C VAL A 284 2.04 -5.84 -0.58
N GLY A 285 0.92 -6.54 -0.78
CA GLY A 285 0.60 -7.27 -2.00
C GLY A 285 1.68 -8.29 -2.37
N SER A 286 2.28 -8.12 -3.56
CA SER A 286 3.31 -9.01 -4.09
C SER A 286 4.75 -8.50 -3.91
N ILE A 287 4.96 -7.39 -3.19
CA ILE A 287 6.28 -6.82 -2.92
C ILE A 287 6.99 -7.72 -1.87
N PRO A 288 8.24 -8.18 -2.10
CA PRO A 288 8.99 -8.93 -1.12
C PRO A 288 9.17 -8.14 0.19
N SER A 289 9.01 -8.78 1.35
CA SER A 289 9.11 -8.10 2.65
C SER A 289 10.47 -7.42 2.90
N ALA A 290 11.55 -7.93 2.32
CA ALA A 290 12.87 -7.30 2.35
C ALA A 290 12.92 -5.94 1.61
N ASN A 291 11.96 -5.69 0.72
CA ASN A 291 11.80 -4.47 -0.06
C ASN A 291 10.66 -3.58 0.46
N VAL A 292 10.08 -3.92 1.62
CA VAL A 292 9.13 -3.07 2.36
C VAL A 292 9.81 -2.57 3.62
N LYS A 293 9.64 -1.29 3.94
CA LYS A 293 10.16 -0.70 5.18
C LYS A 293 9.05 0.03 5.93
N GLU A 294 8.65 -0.58 7.05
CA GLU A 294 7.78 0.02 8.04
C GLU A 294 8.54 1.03 8.92
N PHE A 295 7.90 2.19 9.10
CA PHE A 295 8.21 3.19 10.11
C PHE A 295 7.00 3.31 11.03
N CYS A 296 7.14 2.80 12.26
CA CYS A 296 6.13 2.88 13.29
C CYS A 296 6.82 3.32 14.59
N ALA A 297 6.58 4.56 14.99
CA ALA A 297 7.20 5.20 16.14
C ALA A 297 6.63 4.65 17.45
N GLU A 298 7.44 4.63 18.50
CA GLU A 298 7.04 4.06 19.79
C GLU A 298 5.85 4.84 20.39
N GLY A 299 4.80 4.10 20.73
CA GLY A 299 3.57 4.67 21.27
C GLY A 299 2.61 5.26 20.24
N ASP A 300 2.87 5.13 18.94
CA ASP A 300 1.89 5.53 17.90
C ASP A 300 0.55 4.75 18.09
N PRO A 301 -0.59 5.46 18.23
CA PRO A 301 -1.90 4.83 18.42
C PRO A 301 -2.38 4.04 17.20
N VAL A 302 -1.97 4.42 15.99
CA VAL A 302 -2.45 3.84 14.73
C VAL A 302 -1.78 2.50 14.46
N CYS A 303 -0.45 2.45 14.56
CA CYS A 303 0.32 1.27 14.16
C CYS A 303 0.79 0.40 15.34
N LEU A 304 0.82 0.89 16.59
CA LEU A 304 1.26 0.12 17.77
C LEU A 304 0.24 0.03 18.93
N ASN A 305 -1.02 0.45 18.73
CA ASN A 305 -2.03 0.55 19.80
C ASN A 305 -1.58 1.40 21.00
N GLY A 306 -0.70 2.38 20.76
CA GLY A 306 -0.26 3.32 21.79
C GLY A 306 -1.25 4.46 22.02
N ALA A 307 -0.76 5.57 22.58
CA ALA A 307 -1.55 6.78 22.86
C ALA A 307 -0.81 8.09 22.50
N ASN A 308 0.40 7.99 21.94
CA ASN A 308 1.23 9.14 21.60
C ASN A 308 0.91 9.64 20.19
N VAL A 309 -0.08 10.53 20.07
CA VAL A 309 -0.47 11.14 18.79
C VAL A 309 0.70 11.93 18.16
N LEU A 310 1.61 12.50 18.95
CA LEU A 310 2.78 13.22 18.42
C LEU A 310 3.77 12.27 17.73
N ALA A 311 3.89 11.02 18.16
CA ALA A 311 4.67 9.99 17.46
C ALA A 311 4.09 9.67 16.07
N HIS A 312 2.77 9.75 15.91
CA HIS A 312 2.13 9.60 14.60
C HIS A 312 2.45 10.77 13.66
N LEU A 313 2.75 11.95 14.20
CA LEU A 313 3.02 13.18 13.44
C LEU A 313 4.52 13.43 13.17
N SER A 314 5.43 12.64 13.73
CA SER A 314 6.89 12.89 13.67
C SER A 314 7.61 12.25 12.47
N TYR A 315 6.94 11.45 11.63
CA TYR A 315 7.56 10.68 10.54
C TYR A 315 8.28 11.49 9.45
N GLY A 316 8.16 12.82 9.45
CA GLY A 316 8.99 13.69 8.60
C GLY A 316 10.49 13.52 8.87
N ASP A 317 10.88 13.17 10.10
CA ASP A 317 12.28 12.94 10.49
C ASP A 317 12.87 11.64 9.89
N ASP A 318 12.03 10.63 9.64
CA ASP A 318 12.41 9.35 9.04
C ASP A 318 12.65 9.44 7.51
N ALA A 319 12.26 10.54 6.87
CA ALA A 319 12.27 10.71 5.42
C ALA A 319 13.65 10.44 4.77
N GLN A 320 14.74 10.80 5.45
CA GLN A 320 16.11 10.55 4.96
C GLN A 320 16.46 9.05 4.98
N THR A 321 16.06 8.34 6.04
CA THR A 321 16.25 6.88 6.19
C THR A 321 15.40 6.13 5.17
N ALA A 322 14.15 6.55 4.97
CA ALA A 322 13.25 6.01 3.97
C ALA A 322 13.78 6.20 2.54
N ALA A 323 14.29 7.39 2.21
CA ALA A 323 14.89 7.66 0.90
C ALA A 323 16.12 6.78 0.63
N GLN A 324 16.99 6.58 1.64
CA GLN A 324 18.14 5.67 1.55
C GLN A 324 17.72 4.22 1.31
N PHE A 325 16.70 3.73 2.03
CA PHE A 325 16.15 2.40 1.83
C PHE A 325 15.62 2.21 0.40
N LEU A 326 14.83 3.16 -0.11
CA LEU A 326 14.27 3.08 -1.47
C LEU A 326 15.37 3.04 -2.55
N VAL A 327 16.38 3.90 -2.43
CA VAL A 327 17.55 3.93 -3.35
C VAL A 327 18.32 2.61 -3.28
N GLN A 328 18.59 2.09 -2.07
CA GLN A 328 19.29 0.81 -1.89
C GLN A 328 18.50 -0.38 -2.47
N ALA A 329 17.19 -0.43 -2.26
CA ALA A 329 16.32 -1.51 -2.75
C ALA A 329 16.10 -1.47 -4.28
N THR A 330 16.37 -0.34 -4.93
CA THR A 330 16.22 -0.15 -6.38
C THR A 330 17.52 -0.16 -7.17
N GLY A 331 18.66 0.12 -6.53
CA GLY A 331 19.98 0.11 -7.14
C GLY A 331 20.23 1.26 -8.13
N VAL A 332 19.62 2.42 -7.90
CA VAL A 332 19.81 3.68 -8.65
C VAL A 332 20.80 4.62 -7.97
#